data_AF-A0A936SA92-F1
#
_entry.id   AF-A0A936SA92-F1
#
_cell.length_a   1.000
_cell.length_b   1.000
_cell.length_c   1.000
_cell.angle_alpha   90.00
_cell.angle_beta   90.00
_cell.angle_gamma   90.00
#
_symmetry.space_group_name_H-M   'P 1'
#
loop_
_entity.id
_entity.type
_entity.pdbx_description
1 polymer ?
#
loop_
_entity_poly.entity_id
_entity_poly.type
_entity_poly.pdbx_seq_one_letter_code
_entity_poly.pdbx_strand_id
1 'polypeptide(L)'
;MKKANNCKRYLYLSTLLFLAVVTFSCGRLSQRTANERFLKEHPTYTIVFSETGEGWEGVGYHHFAFKKPNDENVYKEVWTFIQQDDGTWKVTGRWTPKE
;
A
#
# COMPACT_ATOMS: atom_id res chain seq x y z
N MET A 1 51.61 -18.14 -40.98
CA MET A 1 52.07 -17.05 -40.09
C MET A 1 51.10 -15.86 -40.20
N LYS A 2 50.86 -15.17 -39.06
CA LYS A 2 50.01 -13.96 -38.79
C LYS A 2 48.49 -14.23 -38.72
N LYS A 3 47.91 -14.43 -37.53
CA LYS A 3 47.51 -13.52 -36.42
C LYS A 3 46.10 -12.91 -36.61
N ALA A 4 45.32 -13.08 -35.54
CA ALA A 4 43.90 -12.77 -35.33
C ALA A 4 43.47 -11.34 -35.67
N ASN A 5 42.15 -11.13 -35.85
CA ASN A 5 41.37 -10.18 -35.04
C ASN A 5 39.88 -10.17 -35.39
N ASN A 6 39.09 -9.82 -34.37
CA ASN A 6 37.68 -9.37 -34.40
C ASN A 6 36.60 -10.39 -33.96
N CYS A 7 36.90 -11.09 -32.88
CA CYS A 7 35.93 -11.44 -31.85
C CYS A 7 35.53 -10.16 -31.10
N LYS A 8 34.45 -9.45 -31.50
CA LYS A 8 33.83 -8.33 -30.75
C LYS A 8 32.56 -7.71 -31.39
N ARG A 9 31.63 -8.51 -31.92
CA ARG A 9 30.41 -7.96 -32.56
C ARG A 9 29.05 -8.52 -32.12
N TYR A 10 29.01 -9.31 -31.05
CA TYR A 10 27.76 -9.88 -30.52
C TYR A 10 27.57 -9.63 -29.02
N LEU A 11 27.89 -8.42 -28.55
CA LEU A 11 27.71 -8.06 -27.13
C LEU A 11 26.93 -6.76 -26.94
N TYR A 12 25.92 -6.53 -27.78
CA TYR A 12 25.01 -5.37 -27.67
C TYR A 12 23.56 -5.77 -27.97
N LEU A 13 23.13 -6.94 -27.50
CA LEU A 13 21.78 -7.48 -27.76
C LEU A 13 21.01 -7.85 -26.49
N SER A 14 21.36 -7.24 -25.34
CA SER A 14 20.78 -7.60 -24.04
C SER A 14 20.38 -6.41 -23.17
N THR A 15 20.15 -5.22 -23.74
CA THR A 15 19.95 -4.00 -22.94
C THR A 15 18.79 -3.13 -23.38
N LEU A 16 17.73 -3.69 -23.94
CA LEU A 16 16.55 -2.90 -24.32
C LEU A 16 15.29 -3.78 -24.44
N LEU A 17 14.77 -4.29 -23.32
CA LEU A 17 13.31 -4.49 -23.16
C LEU A 17 12.87 -4.85 -21.73
N PHE A 18 13.48 -4.27 -20.70
CA PHE A 18 12.76 -4.09 -19.42
C PHE A 18 11.94 -2.80 -19.54
N LEU A 19 10.98 -2.78 -20.48
CA LEU A 19 9.87 -1.85 -20.35
C LEU A 19 9.04 -2.40 -19.18
N ALA A 20 9.39 -1.94 -17.98
CA ALA A 20 8.55 -2.01 -16.82
C ALA A 20 7.21 -1.37 -17.21
N VAL A 21 6.25 -2.22 -17.58
CA VAL A 21 4.85 -1.85 -17.62
C VAL A 21 4.48 -1.59 -16.17
N VAL A 22 4.79 -0.38 -15.70
CA VAL A 22 4.21 0.17 -14.48
C VAL A 22 2.77 0.46 -14.87
N THR A 23 1.92 -0.57 -14.75
CA THR A 23 0.49 -0.37 -14.76
C THR A 23 0.22 0.58 -13.61
N PHE A 24 -0.13 1.83 -13.94
CA PHE A 24 -0.78 2.73 -12.99
C PHE A 24 -2.10 2.07 -12.62
N SER A 25 -2.06 1.18 -11.62
CA SER A 25 -3.25 0.78 -10.92
C SER A 25 -3.76 2.05 -10.27
N CYS A 26 -4.84 2.62 -10.82
CA CYS A 26 -5.68 3.57 -10.10
C CYS A 26 -6.23 2.80 -8.90
N GLY A 27 -5.41 2.78 -7.84
CA GLY A 27 -5.58 1.86 -6.73
C GLY A 27 -6.73 2.39 -5.90
N ARG A 28 -7.75 1.57 -5.66
CA ARG A 28 -8.62 1.80 -4.52
C ARG A 28 -7.90 1.31 -3.27
N LEU A 29 -8.11 1.97 -2.14
CA LEU A 29 -7.56 1.52 -0.86
C LEU A 29 -8.16 0.15 -0.56
N SER A 30 -7.31 -0.88 -0.55
CA SER A 30 -7.75 -2.22 -0.17
C SER A 30 -7.88 -2.32 1.34
N GLN A 31 -8.89 -3.06 1.82
CA GLN A 31 -9.05 -3.36 3.24
C GLN A 31 -7.80 -4.03 3.83
N ARG A 32 -7.13 -4.88 3.05
CA ARG A 32 -5.87 -5.51 3.47
C ARG A 32 -4.78 -4.47 3.75
N THR A 33 -4.56 -3.52 2.84
CA THR A 33 -3.57 -2.45 3.00
C THR A 33 -3.86 -1.60 4.23
N ALA A 34 -5.14 -1.26 4.46
CA ALA A 34 -5.56 -0.50 5.64
C ALA A 34 -5.30 -1.29 6.94
N ASN A 35 -5.67 -2.57 6.98
CA ASN A 35 -5.49 -3.44 8.14
C ASN A 35 -4.00 -3.69 8.45
N GLU A 36 -3.18 -3.96 7.44
CA GLU A 36 -1.73 -4.10 7.60
C GLU A 36 -1.11 -2.83 8.17
N ARG A 37 -1.56 -1.65 7.70
CA ARG A 37 -1.09 -0.37 8.23
C ARG A 37 -1.52 -0.14 9.67
N PHE A 38 -2.77 -0.47 10.02
CA PHE A 38 -3.29 -0.34 11.37
C PHE A 38 -2.51 -1.24 12.35
N LEU A 39 -2.35 -2.52 12.03
CA LEU A 39 -1.63 -3.48 12.87
C LEU A 39 -0.12 -3.20 12.92
N LYS A 40 0.46 -2.59 11.90
CA LYS A 40 1.86 -2.13 11.95
C LYS A 40 2.06 -1.06 13.03
N GLU A 41 1.09 -0.17 13.22
CA GLU A 41 1.14 0.86 14.27
C GLU A 41 0.64 0.36 15.63
N HIS A 42 -0.23 -0.65 15.63
CA HIS A 42 -0.82 -1.25 16.83
C HIS A 42 -0.69 -2.78 16.82
N PRO A 43 0.53 -3.33 16.97
CA PRO A 43 0.82 -4.75 16.74
C PRO A 43 0.16 -5.70 17.74
N THR A 44 -0.28 -5.19 18.90
CA THR A 44 -0.93 -5.98 19.96
C THR A 44 -2.44 -5.79 19.99
N TYR A 45 -3.01 -5.02 19.07
CA TYR A 45 -4.45 -4.78 19.01
C TYR A 45 -5.11 -5.81 18.10
N THR A 46 -6.39 -6.08 18.34
CA THR A 46 -7.17 -7.00 17.51
C THR A 46 -8.22 -6.21 16.75
N ILE A 47 -8.15 -6.24 15.42
CA ILE A 47 -9.23 -5.71 14.56
C ILE A 47 -10.42 -6.68 14.67
N VAL A 48 -11.56 -6.20 15.14
CA VAL A 48 -12.83 -6.93 15.23
C VAL A 48 -13.60 -6.79 13.93
N PHE A 49 -13.59 -5.59 13.37
CA PHE A 49 -14.25 -5.26 12.10
C PHE A 49 -13.49 -4.13 11.41
N SER A 50 -13.50 -4.15 10.08
CA SER A 50 -12.87 -3.11 9.27
C SER A 50 -13.60 -2.98 7.94
N GLU A 51 -13.97 -1.78 7.52
CA GLU A 51 -14.55 -1.54 6.20
C GLU A 51 -13.99 -0.28 5.54
N THR A 52 -13.91 -0.31 4.21
CA THR A 52 -13.62 0.89 3.44
C THR A 52 -14.90 1.72 3.32
N GLY A 53 -14.88 2.91 3.91
CA GLY A 53 -15.93 3.91 3.77
C GLY A 53 -15.87 4.63 2.42
N GLU A 54 -16.89 5.43 2.14
CA GLU A 54 -16.98 6.22 0.91
C GLU A 54 -15.89 7.30 0.87
N GLY A 55 -15.02 7.25 -0.14
CA GLY A 55 -14.03 8.27 -0.44
C GLY A 55 -14.09 8.70 -1.90
N TRP A 56 -13.37 9.77 -2.24
CA TRP A 56 -13.23 10.24 -3.63
C TRP A 56 -11.91 9.72 -4.25
N GLU A 57 -11.64 10.06 -5.52
CA GLU A 57 -10.43 9.63 -6.21
C GLU A 57 -9.14 10.03 -5.45
N GLY A 58 -8.32 9.04 -5.09
CA GLY A 58 -7.08 9.25 -4.33
C GLY A 58 -7.27 9.48 -2.82
N VAL A 59 -8.49 9.43 -2.28
CA VAL A 59 -8.74 9.51 -0.83
C VAL A 59 -9.66 8.39 -0.38
N GLY A 60 -9.18 7.55 0.55
CA GLY A 60 -9.94 6.47 1.14
C GLY A 60 -10.17 6.71 2.62
N TYR A 61 -11.40 6.52 3.08
CA TYR A 61 -11.71 6.43 4.51
C TYR A 61 -11.84 4.97 4.88
N HIS A 62 -11.28 4.58 6.03
CA HIS A 62 -11.40 3.21 6.52
C HIS A 62 -11.82 3.21 7.98
N HIS A 63 -12.90 2.51 8.27
CA HIS A 63 -13.44 2.37 9.61
C HIS A 63 -12.84 1.14 10.25
N PHE A 64 -12.35 1.27 11.47
CA PHE A 64 -11.85 0.18 12.30
C PHE A 64 -12.71 0.08 13.55
N ALA A 65 -13.14 -1.14 13.86
CA ALA A 65 -13.54 -1.52 15.20
C ALA A 65 -12.49 -2.49 15.77
N PHE A 66 -11.94 -2.21 16.94
CA PHE A 66 -10.81 -2.96 17.48
C PHE A 66 -10.86 -3.09 19.01
N LYS A 67 -10.11 -4.06 19.53
CA LYS A 67 -9.86 -4.23 20.96
C LYS A 67 -8.39 -3.94 21.28
N LYS A 68 -8.18 -3.30 22.43
CA LYS A 68 -6.86 -3.12 23.03
C LYS A 68 -6.45 -4.40 23.77
N PRO A 69 -5.15 -4.67 23.98
CA PRO A 69 -4.72 -5.82 24.75
C PRO A 69 -5.28 -5.74 26.18
N ASN A 70 -5.80 -6.86 26.68
CA ASN A 70 -6.37 -6.99 28.02
C ASN A 70 -7.59 -6.09 28.30
N ASP A 71 -8.28 -5.62 27.25
CA ASP A 71 -9.51 -4.84 27.37
C ASP A 71 -10.65 -5.53 26.60
N GLU A 72 -11.81 -5.63 27.22
CA GLU A 72 -12.99 -6.25 26.60
C GLU A 72 -13.77 -5.28 25.72
N ASN A 73 -13.56 -3.96 25.90
CA ASN A 73 -14.24 -2.90 25.17
C ASN A 73 -13.86 -2.88 23.69
N VAL A 74 -14.86 -2.60 22.84
CA VAL A 74 -14.65 -2.37 21.41
C VAL A 74 -14.58 -0.88 21.15
N TYR A 75 -13.46 -0.45 20.58
CA TYR A 75 -13.23 0.93 20.19
C TYR A 75 -13.46 1.11 18.69
N LYS A 76 -13.84 2.32 18.29
CA LYS A 76 -14.01 2.70 16.88
C LYS A 76 -13.07 3.83 16.52
N GLU A 77 -12.49 3.76 15.33
CA GLU A 77 -11.67 4.82 14.77
C GLU A 77 -11.81 4.83 13.25
N VAL A 78 -11.75 6.00 12.64
CA VAL A 78 -11.75 6.17 11.19
C VAL A 78 -10.43 6.78 10.78
N TRP A 79 -9.78 6.18 9.80
CA TRP A 79 -8.52 6.65 9.24
C TRP A 79 -8.74 7.17 7.83
N THR A 80 -8.16 8.33 7.52
CA THR A 80 -8.04 8.85 6.15
C THR A 80 -6.72 8.43 5.55
N PHE A 81 -6.78 7.88 4.34
CA PHE A 81 -5.63 7.56 3.52
C PHE A 81 -5.67 8.41 2.25
N ILE A 82 -4.53 8.98 1.87
CA ILE A 82 -4.35 9.67 0.60
C ILE A 82 -3.35 8.89 -0.25
N GLN A 83 -3.73 8.56 -1.48
CA GLN A 83 -2.84 7.91 -2.43
C GLN A 83 -1.77 8.91 -2.89
N GLN A 84 -0.51 8.48 -2.86
CA GLN A 84 0.64 9.26 -3.31
C GLN A 84 0.94 8.97 -4.79
N ASP A 85 1.77 9.80 -5.43
CA ASP A 85 2.14 9.69 -6.85
C ASP A 85 2.80 8.34 -7.19
N ASP A 86 3.45 7.69 -6.23
CA ASP A 86 4.08 6.37 -6.36
C ASP A 86 3.09 5.20 -6.17
N GLY A 87 1.79 5.49 -6.00
CA GLY A 87 0.73 4.51 -5.78
C GLY A 87 0.58 4.05 -4.33
N THR A 88 1.45 4.48 -3.41
CA THR A 88 1.36 4.14 -1.99
C THR A 88 0.26 4.92 -1.27
N TRP A 89 -0.19 4.42 -0.13
CA TRP A 89 -1.21 5.07 0.70
C TRP A 89 -0.61 5.64 1.97
N LYS A 90 -0.84 6.93 2.21
CA LYS A 90 -0.40 7.63 3.42
C LYS A 90 -1.56 7.97 4.32
N VAL A 91 -1.44 7.67 5.61
CA VAL A 91 -2.42 8.11 6.62
C VAL A 91 -2.28 9.61 6.86
N THR A 92 -3.37 10.37 6.71
CA THR A 92 -3.36 11.84 6.87
C THR A 92 -4.31 12.34 7.95
N GLY A 93 -5.26 11.51 8.39
CA GLY A 93 -6.24 11.87 9.40
C GLY A 93 -6.69 10.65 10.20
N ARG A 94 -7.07 10.90 11.45
CA ARG A 94 -7.63 9.92 12.38
C ARG A 94 -8.66 10.59 13.26
N TRP A 95 -9.81 9.96 13.46
CA TRP A 95 -10.78 10.44 14.43
C TRP A 95 -11.64 9.29 14.95
N THR A 96 -12.20 9.51 16.14
CA THR A 96 -13.22 8.64 16.71
C THR A 96 -14.60 9.19 16.32
N PRO A 97 -15.47 8.39 15.68
CA PRO A 97 -16.83 8.84 15.39
C PRO A 97 -17.59 9.10 16.69
N LYS A 98 -18.43 10.14 16.72
CA LYS A 98 -19.36 10.39 17.83
C LYS A 98 -20.51 9.41 17.73
N GLU A 99 -20.90 8.82 18.86
CA GLU A 99 -22.06 7.93 18.98
C GLU A 99 -23.39 8.71 18.94
#